data_AF-A0A5P8KGZ4-F1
#
_entry.id   AF-A0A5P8KGZ4-F1
#
_cell.length_a   1.000
_cell.length_b   1.000
_cell.length_c   1.000
_cell.angle_alpha   90.00
_cell.angle_beta   90.00
_cell.angle_gamma   90.00
#
_symmetry.space_group_name_H-M   'P 1'
#
loop_
_entity.id
_entity.type
_entity.pdbx_description
1 polymer ?
#
loop_
_entity_poly.entity_id
_entity_poly.type
_entity_poly.pdbx_seq_one_letter_code
_entity_poly.pdbx_strand_id
1 'polypeptide(L)'
;MKGPDAVLDELTRILLRLDGFRDERTRQVLLEELAAETGEQIEVGGDPLQQARSLIRQCARRPDVMPVLVDLLRDFHGDIAETLRFRELTPRLASPPLLTGDERDELLSMLHPRENDGWRGAYAWAAPLVPERPDDLRHALELLEDLISPSRDVPPLVRFVLALADRSAPHDRRRLREWAGRVAERLGVPAVRLTGPTVPDRPGPRESVTLVLRLQPFLPRRPEYLLSVWLGHGGRQWMPLVHEDEPQRLDQISARIDDFLVTAREYDRDGPSRIEFMLPRELINLPVEQWQVSESADGPEQPLGCLYPVVVRDQDRQRDPDVRRLWEAKWRRLRHEHLDASSSLLLDAEHPASGRHDLVPRMMPALTVLVAGTAAWEDRGDTLQEHLEAALEAGVPIMLWDRGGGSRSTRYFKERLAPELADEGGRARLPHTILDFRRRSAGLEDARRFADLALLWDDPEHSPVQAGGFHAPL
;
A
#
# COMPACT_ATOMS: atom_id res chain seq x y z
N MET A 1 25.77 -25.10 -7.11
CA MET A 1 25.86 -24.63 -5.71
C MET A 1 24.47 -24.12 -5.34
N LYS A 2 23.83 -24.63 -4.28
CA LYS A 2 22.51 -24.14 -3.85
C LYS A 2 22.66 -22.68 -3.38
N GLY A 3 21.71 -21.81 -3.73
CA GLY A 3 21.71 -20.40 -3.28
C GLY A 3 21.43 -20.26 -1.77
N PRO A 4 21.70 -19.09 -1.17
CA PRO A 4 21.56 -18.85 0.28
C PRO A 4 20.14 -19.12 0.79
N ASP A 5 19.09 -18.80 0.02
CA ASP A 5 17.70 -19.12 0.37
C ASP A 5 17.44 -20.63 0.49
N ALA A 6 18.03 -21.43 -0.40
CA ALA A 6 17.89 -22.89 -0.35
C ALA A 6 18.63 -23.51 0.84
N VAL A 7 19.67 -22.83 1.36
CA VAL A 7 20.37 -23.23 2.59
C VAL A 7 19.54 -22.80 3.81
N LEU A 8 18.93 -21.62 3.81
CA LEU A 8 18.02 -21.16 4.87
C LEU A 8 16.80 -22.07 5.01
N ASP A 9 16.18 -22.45 3.90
CA ASP A 9 15.06 -23.39 3.88
C ASP A 9 15.45 -24.78 4.40
N GLU A 10 16.71 -25.20 4.19
CA GLU A 10 17.25 -26.46 4.68
C GLU A 10 17.51 -26.40 6.19
N LEU A 11 18.17 -25.34 6.69
CA LEU A 11 18.37 -25.10 8.12
C LEU A 11 17.04 -25.00 8.87
N THR A 12 16.06 -24.27 8.33
CA THR A 12 14.73 -24.11 8.93
C THR A 12 14.03 -25.47 9.09
N ARG A 13 14.09 -26.32 8.06
CA ARG A 13 13.54 -27.68 8.13
C ARG A 13 14.27 -28.59 9.11
N ILE A 14 15.58 -28.42 9.26
CA ILE A 14 16.37 -29.17 10.25
C ILE A 14 15.93 -28.75 11.66
N LEU A 15 15.86 -27.45 11.92
CA LEU A 15 15.47 -26.91 13.22
C LEU A 15 14.07 -27.39 13.63
N LEU A 16 13.10 -27.39 12.71
CA LEU A 16 11.75 -27.90 12.95
C LEU A 16 11.65 -29.41 13.21
N ARG A 17 12.69 -30.18 12.86
CA ARG A 17 12.75 -31.63 13.13
C ARG A 17 13.37 -31.95 14.49
N LEU A 18 14.01 -30.97 15.13
CA LEU A 18 14.56 -31.13 16.46
C LEU A 18 13.42 -31.00 17.47
N ASP A 19 13.25 -32.02 18.30
CA ASP A 19 12.17 -32.06 19.29
C ASP A 19 12.24 -30.87 20.26
N GLY A 20 13.43 -30.34 20.52
CA GLY A 20 13.67 -29.20 21.41
C GLY A 20 13.29 -27.85 20.83
N PHE A 21 13.06 -27.76 19.51
CA PHE A 21 12.51 -26.56 18.89
C PHE A 21 11.02 -26.70 18.54
N ARG A 22 10.54 -27.94 18.37
CA ARG A 22 9.14 -28.23 18.08
C ARG A 22 8.24 -28.02 19.30
N ASP A 23 8.74 -28.35 20.48
CA ASP A 23 8.05 -28.10 21.75
C ASP A 23 8.21 -26.64 22.17
N GLU A 24 7.08 -25.97 22.44
CA GLU A 24 7.07 -24.53 22.74
C GLU A 24 7.86 -24.18 24.00
N ARG A 25 7.78 -25.02 25.03
CA ARG A 25 8.49 -24.81 26.29
C ARG A 25 9.99 -24.98 26.13
N THR A 26 10.43 -26.01 25.40
CA THR A 26 11.85 -26.28 25.16
C THR A 26 12.46 -25.23 24.23
N ARG A 27 11.69 -24.76 23.23
CA ARG A 27 12.07 -23.65 22.37
C ARG A 27 12.28 -22.36 23.15
N GLN A 28 11.41 -22.06 24.11
CA GLN A 28 11.56 -20.88 24.96
C GLN A 28 12.85 -20.95 25.80
N VAL A 29 13.16 -22.12 26.37
CA VAL A 29 14.43 -22.34 27.09
C VAL A 29 15.64 -22.13 26.17
N LEU A 30 15.60 -22.65 24.94
CA LEU A 30 16.68 -22.44 23.98
C LEU A 30 16.91 -20.96 23.64
N LEU A 31 15.84 -20.17 23.54
CA LEU A 31 15.94 -18.72 23.31
C LEU A 31 16.47 -17.97 24.53
N GLU A 32 16.06 -18.38 25.74
CA GLU A 32 16.55 -17.81 26.99
C GLU A 32 18.05 -18.09 27.21
N GLU A 33 18.51 -19.31 26.97
CA GLU A 33 19.93 -19.68 27.05
C GLU A 33 20.76 -18.96 25.98
N LEU A 34 20.25 -18.87 24.75
CA LEU A 34 20.92 -18.11 23.69
C LEU A 34 21.05 -16.63 24.05
N ALA A 35 20.02 -16.04 24.66
CA ALA A 35 20.08 -14.66 25.14
C ALA A 35 21.03 -14.49 26.34
N ALA A 36 21.09 -15.47 27.24
CA ALA A 36 22.00 -15.45 28.38
C ALA A 36 23.48 -15.53 27.95
N GLU A 37 23.80 -16.37 26.97
CA GLU A 37 25.17 -16.54 26.48
C GLU A 37 25.65 -15.39 25.58
N THR A 38 24.75 -14.77 24.83
CA THR A 38 25.12 -13.74 23.85
C THR A 38 24.84 -12.31 24.33
N GLY A 39 24.04 -12.14 25.38
CA GLY A 39 23.56 -10.83 25.83
C GLY A 39 22.53 -10.18 24.90
N GLU A 40 22.07 -10.91 23.88
CA GLU A 40 21.18 -10.42 22.83
C GLU A 40 19.78 -11.04 22.97
N GLN A 41 18.74 -10.21 22.97
CA GLN A 41 17.37 -10.73 22.91
C GLN A 41 17.00 -11.03 21.46
N ILE A 42 16.59 -12.27 21.19
CA ILE A 42 16.11 -12.71 19.87
C ILE A 42 14.60 -12.84 19.94
N GLU A 43 13.92 -11.91 19.30
CA GLU A 43 12.46 -11.90 19.23
C GLU A 43 12.00 -12.79 18.07
N VAL A 44 11.14 -13.77 18.37
CA VAL A 44 10.55 -14.66 17.37
C VAL A 44 9.03 -14.64 17.49
N GLY A 45 8.38 -13.97 16.55
CA GLY A 45 6.92 -13.95 16.41
C GLY A 45 6.41 -14.98 15.39
N GLY A 46 5.12 -15.33 15.50
CA GLY A 46 4.41 -16.13 14.50
C GLY A 46 4.44 -17.64 14.74
N ASP A 47 4.11 -18.40 13.69
CA ASP A 47 4.08 -19.86 13.73
C ASP A 47 5.49 -20.48 13.87
N PRO A 48 5.64 -21.77 14.24
CA PRO A 48 6.96 -22.39 14.45
C PRO A 48 7.92 -22.29 13.26
N LEU A 49 7.39 -22.28 12.03
CA LEU A 49 8.20 -22.14 10.82
C LEU A 49 8.76 -20.73 10.69
N GLN A 50 7.93 -19.71 10.96
CA GLN A 50 8.36 -18.31 11.00
C GLN A 50 9.39 -18.07 12.10
N GLN A 51 9.15 -18.62 13.28
CA GLN A 51 10.09 -18.51 14.40
C GLN A 51 11.45 -19.16 14.09
N ALA A 52 11.45 -20.38 13.54
CA ALA A 52 12.67 -21.07 13.12
C ALA A 52 13.44 -20.25 12.08
N ARG A 53 12.74 -19.72 11.08
CA ARG A 53 13.35 -18.93 10.00
C ARG A 53 13.90 -17.60 10.52
N SER A 54 13.17 -16.93 11.43
CA SER A 54 13.57 -15.67 12.04
C SER A 54 14.81 -15.86 12.91
N LEU A 55 14.84 -16.89 13.78
CA LEU A 55 15.99 -17.22 14.61
C LEU A 55 17.25 -17.43 13.76
N ILE A 56 17.16 -18.28 12.72
CA ILE A 56 18.32 -18.58 11.87
C ILE A 56 18.84 -17.33 11.17
N ARG A 57 17.96 -16.44 10.69
CA ARG A 57 18.36 -15.16 10.07
C ARG A 57 19.05 -14.24 11.07
N GLN A 58 18.47 -14.05 12.25
CA GLN A 58 19.03 -13.17 13.28
C GLN A 58 20.40 -13.65 13.73
N CYS A 59 20.57 -14.95 13.96
CA CYS A 59 21.87 -15.53 14.27
C CYS A 59 22.86 -15.38 13.11
N ALA A 60 22.44 -15.60 11.86
CA ALA A 60 23.34 -15.55 10.71
C ALA A 60 23.89 -14.16 10.41
N ARG A 61 23.16 -13.11 10.80
CA ARG A 61 23.61 -11.71 10.73
C ARG A 61 24.68 -11.37 11.76
N ARG A 62 24.90 -12.22 12.77
CA ARG A 62 25.80 -11.98 13.90
C ARG A 62 26.87 -13.07 13.95
N PRO A 63 28.10 -12.79 13.50
CA PRO A 63 29.17 -13.78 13.40
C PRO A 63 29.45 -14.52 14.72
N ASP A 64 29.21 -13.87 15.85
CA ASP A 64 29.48 -14.41 17.19
C ASP A 64 28.30 -15.20 17.78
N VAL A 65 27.06 -15.00 17.29
CA VAL A 65 25.83 -15.61 17.84
C VAL A 65 25.52 -16.95 17.16
N MET A 66 25.74 -17.05 15.85
CA MET A 66 25.47 -18.29 15.12
C MET A 66 26.29 -19.50 15.63
N PRO A 67 27.59 -19.37 15.96
CA PRO A 67 28.33 -20.45 16.62
C PRO A 67 27.69 -20.89 17.94
N VAL A 68 27.21 -19.93 18.75
CA VAL A 68 26.53 -20.21 20.03
C VAL A 68 25.24 -20.98 19.81
N LEU A 69 24.42 -20.61 18.81
CA LEU A 69 23.23 -21.39 18.45
C LEU A 69 23.60 -22.82 18.03
N VAL A 70 24.66 -23.00 17.26
CA VAL A 70 25.14 -24.34 16.86
C VAL A 70 25.58 -25.17 18.06
N ASP A 71 26.28 -24.55 19.01
CA ASP A 71 26.74 -25.21 20.24
C ASP A 71 25.57 -25.55 21.17
N LEU A 72 24.61 -24.66 21.37
CA LEU A 72 23.39 -24.93 22.14
C LEU A 72 22.56 -26.07 21.53
N LEU A 73 22.38 -26.09 20.20
CA LEU A 73 21.67 -27.19 19.55
C LEU A 73 22.39 -28.53 19.74
N ARG A 74 23.73 -28.53 19.75
CA ARG A 74 24.52 -29.72 20.09
C ARG A 74 24.35 -30.10 21.56
N ASP A 75 24.32 -29.15 22.47
CA ASP A 75 24.26 -29.44 23.90
C ASP A 75 22.87 -29.97 24.30
N PHE A 76 21.80 -29.50 23.66
CA PHE A 76 20.43 -29.99 23.87
C PHE A 76 20.14 -31.34 23.19
N HIS A 77 20.71 -31.60 22.01
CA HIS A 77 20.35 -32.76 21.19
C HIS A 77 21.47 -33.78 20.95
N GLY A 78 22.69 -33.45 21.36
CA GLY A 78 23.90 -34.23 21.05
C GLY A 78 24.33 -34.14 19.59
N ASP A 79 25.33 -34.94 19.23
CA ASP A 79 25.86 -35.07 17.87
C ASP A 79 25.00 -36.00 16.98
N ILE A 80 23.73 -35.65 16.81
CA ILE A 80 22.82 -36.33 15.87
C ILE A 80 23.00 -35.81 14.44
N ALA A 81 22.48 -36.54 13.45
CA ALA A 81 22.66 -36.21 12.04
C ALA A 81 22.18 -34.79 11.70
N GLU A 82 21.08 -34.36 12.33
CA GLU A 82 20.46 -33.06 12.19
C GLU A 82 21.38 -31.93 12.69
N THR A 83 21.95 -32.03 13.89
CA THR A 83 22.83 -31.01 14.47
C THR A 83 24.16 -30.91 13.72
N LEU A 84 24.73 -32.05 13.33
CA LEU A 84 25.93 -32.10 12.48
C LEU A 84 25.69 -31.48 11.10
N ARG A 85 24.53 -31.75 10.49
CA ARG A 85 24.14 -31.15 9.20
C ARG A 85 23.87 -29.65 9.33
N PHE A 86 23.25 -29.21 10.43
CA PHE A 86 23.02 -27.81 10.73
C PHE A 86 24.36 -27.05 10.80
N ARG A 87 25.34 -27.60 11.52
CA ARG A 87 26.70 -27.06 11.60
C ARG A 87 27.40 -26.99 10.24
N GLU A 88 27.26 -28.00 9.39
CA GLU A 88 27.88 -28.02 8.05
C GLU A 88 27.31 -26.92 7.12
N LEU A 89 26.01 -26.63 7.25
CA LEU A 89 25.31 -25.67 6.40
C LEU A 89 25.48 -24.22 6.88
N THR A 90 25.76 -24.02 8.16
CA THR A 90 25.87 -22.71 8.80
C THR A 90 26.89 -21.77 8.12
N PRO A 91 28.14 -22.19 7.82
CA PRO A 91 29.10 -21.34 7.10
C PRO A 91 28.66 -20.97 5.67
N ARG A 92 27.74 -21.73 5.08
CA ARG A 92 27.19 -21.46 3.74
C ARG A 92 26.05 -20.43 3.79
N LEU A 93 25.53 -20.13 4.98
CA LEU A 93 24.50 -19.12 5.21
C LEU A 93 25.07 -17.73 5.42
N ALA A 94 26.30 -17.64 5.94
CA ALA A 94 27.00 -16.39 6.18
C ALA A 94 27.42 -15.78 4.83
N SER A 95 26.49 -15.12 4.15
CA SER A 95 26.87 -14.07 3.22
C SER A 95 27.59 -12.99 4.05
N PRO A 96 28.78 -12.52 3.64
CA PRO A 96 29.38 -11.38 4.31
C PRO A 96 28.37 -10.22 4.28
N PRO A 97 28.19 -9.50 5.40
CA PRO A 97 27.26 -8.39 5.45
C PRO A 97 27.61 -7.38 4.34
N LEU A 98 26.58 -6.75 3.77
CA LEU A 98 26.77 -5.80 2.68
C LEU A 98 27.71 -4.65 3.12
N LEU A 99 27.56 -4.21 4.37
CA LEU A 99 28.36 -3.19 5.02
C LEU A 99 29.40 -3.80 5.97
N THR A 100 30.55 -3.15 6.07
CA THR A 100 31.49 -3.38 7.17
C THR A 100 30.95 -2.77 8.47
N GLY A 101 31.49 -3.17 9.63
CA GLY A 101 31.15 -2.55 10.92
C GLY A 101 31.36 -1.03 10.91
N ASP A 102 32.54 -0.59 10.44
CA ASP A 102 32.88 0.84 10.33
C ASP A 102 31.91 1.61 9.41
N GLU A 103 31.50 1.01 8.29
CA GLU A 103 30.56 1.65 7.36
C GLU A 103 29.16 1.79 7.95
N ARG A 104 28.70 0.78 8.70
CA ARG A 104 27.42 0.81 9.41
C ARG A 104 27.46 1.86 10.52
N ASP A 105 28.52 1.91 11.32
CA ASP A 105 28.67 2.89 12.39
C ASP A 105 28.77 4.31 11.83
N GLU A 106 29.51 4.50 10.74
CA GLU A 106 29.56 5.78 10.02
C GLU A 106 28.17 6.19 9.55
N LEU A 107 27.42 5.27 8.92
CA LEU A 107 26.06 5.53 8.45
C LEU A 107 25.13 5.91 9.60
N LEU A 108 25.08 5.10 10.65
CA LEU A 108 24.25 5.37 11.82
C LEU A 108 24.60 6.72 12.45
N SER A 109 25.89 7.09 12.53
CA SER A 109 26.31 8.40 13.05
C SER A 109 25.80 9.59 12.21
N MET A 110 25.68 9.42 10.89
CA MET A 110 25.11 10.45 10.00
C MET A 110 23.59 10.55 10.13
N LEU A 111 22.94 9.47 10.55
CA LEU A 111 21.48 9.40 10.69
C LEU A 111 20.97 9.75 12.09
N HIS A 112 21.84 9.67 13.10
CA HIS A 112 21.55 9.91 14.51
C HIS A 112 21.16 11.36 14.93
N PRO A 113 21.54 12.47 14.25
CA PRO A 113 21.39 13.79 14.87
C PRO A 113 19.96 14.33 14.98
N ARG A 114 19.02 13.95 14.09
CA ARG A 114 17.60 14.35 14.07
C ARG A 114 16.84 13.32 13.23
N GLU A 115 15.75 12.74 13.72
CA GLU A 115 14.90 11.83 12.95
C GLU A 115 14.62 12.42 11.55
N ASN A 116 15.24 11.85 10.52
CA ASN A 116 15.16 12.37 9.16
C ASN A 116 13.71 12.26 8.66
N ASP A 117 13.03 13.39 8.54
CA ASP A 117 11.72 13.46 7.89
C ASP A 117 11.78 12.77 6.51
N GLY A 118 10.94 11.76 6.31
CA GLY A 118 10.80 11.08 5.02
C GLY A 118 11.74 9.91 4.76
N TRP A 119 12.43 9.38 5.78
CA TRP A 119 13.20 8.14 5.62
C TRP A 119 12.31 6.95 5.21
N ARG A 120 11.07 6.86 5.70
CA ARG A 120 10.12 5.82 5.28
C ARG A 120 9.75 5.91 3.81
N GLY A 121 9.60 7.13 3.29
CA GLY A 121 9.46 7.38 1.86
C GLY A 121 10.70 6.95 1.06
N ALA A 122 11.90 7.24 1.57
CA ALA A 122 13.15 6.76 0.96
C ALA A 122 13.26 5.23 0.97
N TYR A 123 12.83 4.58 2.06
CA TYR A 123 12.79 3.12 2.20
C TYR A 123 11.85 2.49 1.18
N ALA A 124 10.61 2.97 1.10
CA ALA A 124 9.61 2.48 0.16
C ALA A 124 10.06 2.61 -1.30
N TRP A 125 10.77 3.70 -1.64
CA TRP A 125 11.34 3.89 -2.98
C TRP A 125 12.50 2.94 -3.28
N ALA A 126 13.34 2.67 -2.28
CA ALA A 126 14.55 1.88 -2.44
C ALA A 126 14.27 0.37 -2.50
N ALA A 127 13.28 -0.09 -1.75
CA ALA A 127 12.85 -1.47 -1.67
C ALA A 127 11.37 -1.64 -2.06
N PRO A 128 10.99 -1.33 -3.32
CA PRO A 128 9.60 -1.34 -3.80
C PRO A 128 9.02 -2.76 -3.97
N LEU A 129 9.66 -3.78 -3.41
CA LEU A 129 9.18 -5.16 -3.39
C LEU A 129 9.06 -5.73 -1.98
N VAL A 130 9.46 -4.98 -0.94
CA VAL A 130 9.37 -5.42 0.45
C VAL A 130 8.08 -4.90 1.08
N PRO A 131 7.08 -5.76 1.35
CA PRO A 131 5.79 -5.35 1.88
C PRO A 131 5.83 -5.05 3.39
N GLU A 132 6.97 -5.26 4.04
CA GLU A 132 7.14 -5.09 5.48
C GLU A 132 7.34 -3.62 5.86
N ARG A 133 6.63 -3.16 6.89
CA ARG A 133 6.82 -1.84 7.48
C ARG A 133 7.98 -1.92 8.48
N PRO A 134 9.10 -1.20 8.28
CA PRO A 134 10.15 -1.15 9.29
C PRO A 134 9.66 -0.39 10.53
N ASP A 135 9.96 -0.85 11.73
CA ASP A 135 9.53 -0.15 12.96
C ASP A 135 10.30 1.15 13.13
N ASP A 136 11.60 1.11 12.89
CA ASP A 136 12.51 2.25 12.96
C ASP A 136 13.55 2.21 11.83
N LEU A 137 14.43 3.21 11.84
CA LEU A 137 15.49 3.34 10.85
C LEU A 137 16.52 2.19 10.92
N ARG A 138 16.78 1.62 12.10
CA ARG A 138 17.72 0.51 12.26
C ARG A 138 17.13 -0.75 11.63
N HIS A 139 15.87 -1.07 11.94
CA HIS A 139 15.13 -2.16 11.34
C HIS A 139 15.07 -1.98 9.80
N ALA A 140 14.87 -0.76 9.30
CA ALA A 140 14.90 -0.48 7.86
C ALA A 140 16.26 -0.82 7.20
N LEU A 141 17.37 -0.44 7.83
CA LEU A 141 18.70 -0.77 7.33
C LEU A 141 18.95 -2.28 7.30
N GLU A 142 18.52 -2.99 8.35
CA GLU A 142 18.62 -4.45 8.42
C GLU A 142 17.83 -5.14 7.30
N LEU A 143 16.58 -4.71 7.06
CA LEU A 143 15.77 -5.22 5.96
C LEU A 143 16.43 -4.95 4.59
N LEU A 144 17.03 -3.78 4.41
CA LEU A 144 17.68 -3.40 3.15
C LEU A 144 19.00 -4.14 2.88
N GLU A 145 19.77 -4.48 3.92
CA GLU A 145 20.98 -5.29 3.79
C GLU A 145 20.69 -6.73 3.38
N ASP A 146 19.56 -7.28 3.84
CA ASP A 146 19.10 -8.61 3.48
C ASP A 146 18.67 -8.74 2.01
N LEU A 147 18.35 -7.61 1.35
CA LEU A 147 17.96 -7.60 -0.06
C LEU A 147 19.19 -7.70 -0.96
N ILE A 148 19.50 -8.93 -1.37
CA ILE A 148 20.56 -9.20 -2.33
C ILE A 148 20.20 -8.59 -3.69
N SER A 149 20.99 -7.62 -4.16
CA SER A 149 20.95 -7.19 -5.57
C SER A 149 21.62 -8.24 -6.46
N PRO A 150 21.06 -8.53 -7.65
CA PRO A 150 21.79 -9.23 -8.70
C PRO A 150 23.14 -8.56 -8.90
N SER A 151 24.20 -9.35 -9.05
CA SER A 151 25.59 -8.91 -9.12
C SER A 151 25.83 -7.97 -10.31
N ARG A 152 25.50 -6.68 -10.14
CA ARG A 152 25.81 -5.47 -10.93
C ARG A 152 24.82 -4.33 -10.67
N ASP A 153 23.64 -4.59 -10.10
CA ASP A 153 22.65 -3.54 -9.78
C ASP A 153 22.98 -2.81 -8.47
N VAL A 154 22.51 -1.56 -8.34
CA VAL A 154 22.73 -0.76 -7.13
C VAL A 154 21.95 -1.42 -5.97
N PRO A 155 22.61 -1.82 -4.87
CA PRO A 155 21.94 -2.43 -3.72
C PRO A 155 20.80 -1.53 -3.19
N PRO A 156 19.68 -2.10 -2.71
CA PRO A 156 18.58 -1.33 -2.14
C PRO A 156 19.04 -0.40 -1.02
N LEU A 157 19.98 -0.85 -0.18
CA LEU A 157 20.55 0.01 0.85
C LEU A 157 21.25 1.25 0.28
N VAL A 158 22.04 1.10 -0.79
CA VAL A 158 22.72 2.24 -1.43
C VAL A 158 21.69 3.17 -2.07
N ARG A 159 20.64 2.61 -2.71
CA ARG A 159 19.51 3.38 -3.25
C ARG A 159 18.78 4.17 -2.16
N PHE A 160 18.56 3.56 -1.00
CA PHE A 160 17.95 4.19 0.16
C PHE A 160 18.75 5.38 0.64
N VAL A 161 20.06 5.23 0.80
CA VAL A 161 20.92 6.34 1.26
C VAL A 161 20.96 7.48 0.25
N LEU A 162 20.98 7.20 -1.05
CA LEU A 162 20.88 8.23 -2.09
C LEU A 162 19.53 8.96 -2.04
N ALA A 163 18.43 8.22 -1.92
CA ALA A 163 17.09 8.77 -1.79
C ALA A 163 16.93 9.63 -0.52
N LEU A 164 17.59 9.23 0.58
CA LEU A 164 17.61 10.00 1.81
C LEU A 164 18.46 11.27 1.66
N ALA A 165 19.60 11.18 0.97
CA ALA A 165 20.45 12.34 0.69
C ALA A 165 19.70 13.42 -0.11
N ASP A 166 18.87 13.02 -1.07
CA ASP A 166 18.05 13.95 -1.86
C ASP A 166 17.10 14.76 -0.96
N ARG A 167 16.51 14.11 0.05
CA ARG A 167 15.60 14.71 1.04
C ARG A 167 16.30 15.48 2.18
N SER A 168 17.62 15.35 2.29
CA SER A 168 18.41 15.91 3.39
C SER A 168 18.90 17.33 3.11
N ALA A 169 19.26 18.06 4.17
CA ALA A 169 19.89 19.38 4.07
C ALA A 169 21.22 19.32 3.27
N PRO A 170 21.68 20.43 2.64
CA PRO A 170 22.84 20.41 1.74
C PRO A 170 24.12 19.81 2.32
N HIS A 171 24.36 19.99 3.63
CA HIS A 171 25.52 19.42 4.32
C HIS A 171 25.43 17.89 4.41
N ASP A 172 24.31 17.37 4.90
CA ASP A 172 24.07 15.94 5.08
C ASP A 172 23.93 15.22 3.75
N ARG A 173 23.30 15.87 2.75
CA ARG A 173 23.22 15.37 1.37
C ARG A 173 24.59 15.04 0.80
N ARG A 174 25.57 15.92 0.99
CA ARG A 174 26.94 15.68 0.48
C ARG A 174 27.57 14.50 1.20
N ARG A 175 27.49 14.44 2.53
CA ARG A 175 28.06 13.35 3.34
C ARG A 175 27.45 11.99 2.97
N LEU A 176 26.12 11.92 2.87
CA LEU A 176 25.41 10.69 2.50
C LEU A 176 25.73 10.24 1.08
N ARG A 177 25.84 11.16 0.11
CA ARG A 177 26.25 10.82 -1.26
C ARG A 177 27.71 10.35 -1.34
N GLU A 178 28.61 10.99 -0.59
CA GLU A 178 30.02 10.57 -0.50
C GLU A 178 30.14 9.17 0.11
N TRP A 179 29.41 8.89 1.18
CA TRP A 179 29.33 7.56 1.78
C TRP A 179 28.78 6.52 0.80
N ALA A 180 27.66 6.82 0.15
CA ALA A 180 27.05 5.91 -0.83
C ALA A 180 27.98 5.62 -2.01
N GLY A 181 28.75 6.63 -2.44
CA GLY A 181 29.78 6.48 -3.48
C GLY A 181 30.89 5.51 -3.06
N ARG A 182 31.44 5.64 -1.86
CA ARG A 182 32.50 4.75 -1.35
C ARG A 182 32.02 3.30 -1.22
N VAL A 183 30.84 3.09 -0.64
CA VAL A 183 30.24 1.75 -0.49
C VAL A 183 29.95 1.13 -1.86
N ALA A 184 29.37 1.89 -2.78
CA ALA A 184 29.11 1.43 -4.14
C ALA A 184 30.39 1.05 -4.90
N GLU A 185 31.45 1.86 -4.78
CA GLU A 185 32.76 1.57 -5.39
C GLU A 185 33.35 0.25 -4.86
N ARG A 186 33.33 0.06 -3.53
CA ARG A 186 33.77 -1.19 -2.90
C ARG A 186 32.97 -2.41 -3.37
N LEU A 187 31.66 -2.24 -3.55
CA LEU A 187 30.77 -3.29 -4.05
C LEU A 187 30.86 -3.49 -5.58
N GLY A 188 31.71 -2.74 -6.28
CA GLY A 188 31.91 -2.85 -7.72
C GLY A 188 30.74 -2.30 -8.55
N VAL A 189 29.92 -1.42 -7.98
CA VAL A 189 28.80 -0.76 -8.65
C VAL A 189 29.32 0.43 -9.48
N PRO A 190 29.07 0.47 -10.80
CA PRO A 190 29.54 1.57 -11.65
C PRO A 190 28.93 2.92 -11.25
N ALA A 191 29.75 3.98 -11.18
CA ALA A 191 29.30 5.34 -10.82
C ALA A 191 28.17 5.90 -11.70
N VAL A 192 28.10 5.48 -12.98
CA VAL A 192 27.00 5.83 -13.91
C VAL A 192 25.63 5.33 -13.42
N ARG A 193 25.59 4.32 -12.54
CA ARG A 193 24.33 3.81 -11.97
C ARG A 193 23.90 4.56 -10.69
N LEU A 194 24.83 5.24 -10.04
CA LEU A 194 24.55 6.11 -8.89
C LEU A 194 23.99 7.48 -9.32
N THR A 195 24.15 7.82 -10.60
CA THR A 195 23.56 9.01 -11.24
C THR A 195 22.22 8.72 -11.91
N GLY A 196 21.60 7.57 -11.59
CA GLY A 196 20.24 7.22 -11.99
C GLY A 196 19.21 8.27 -11.52
N PRO A 197 17.94 8.16 -11.97
CA PRO A 197 16.93 9.19 -11.76
C PRO A 197 16.91 9.62 -10.29
N THR A 198 17.24 10.90 -10.09
CA THR A 198 17.17 11.60 -8.81
C THR A 198 15.73 11.49 -8.33
N VAL A 199 15.52 11.27 -7.02
CA VAL A 199 14.19 11.44 -6.45
C VAL A 199 13.83 12.91 -6.73
N PRO A 200 12.78 13.22 -7.51
CA PRO A 200 12.40 14.59 -7.77
C PRO A 200 12.16 15.32 -6.44
N ASP A 201 12.64 16.57 -6.34
CA ASP A 201 12.51 17.47 -5.15
C ASP A 201 11.06 17.61 -4.66
N ARG A 202 10.08 17.21 -5.48
CA ARG A 202 8.69 16.90 -5.11
C ARG A 202 8.35 15.52 -5.69
N PRO A 203 7.67 14.62 -4.94
CA PRO A 203 7.16 13.41 -5.53
C PRO A 203 6.29 13.78 -6.73
N GLY A 204 6.70 13.36 -7.92
CA GLY A 204 5.80 13.42 -9.07
C GLY A 204 4.57 12.55 -8.79
N PRO A 205 3.50 12.60 -9.61
CA PRO A 205 2.33 11.73 -9.45
C PRO A 205 2.64 10.21 -9.46
N ARG A 206 3.90 9.81 -9.71
CA ARG A 206 4.43 8.44 -9.68
C ARG A 206 5.18 8.07 -8.39
N GLU A 207 5.37 9.00 -7.45
CA GLU A 207 6.05 8.76 -6.17
C GLU A 207 5.16 9.11 -4.96
N SER A 208 3.94 9.54 -5.21
CA SER A 208 2.98 9.84 -4.17
C SER A 208 2.43 8.59 -3.50
N VAL A 209 2.08 8.72 -2.24
CA VAL A 209 1.43 7.68 -1.44
C VAL A 209 -0.06 7.59 -1.79
N THR A 210 -0.59 6.39 -1.96
CA THR A 210 -2.03 6.13 -2.11
C THR A 210 -2.52 5.30 -0.93
N LEU A 211 -3.61 5.68 -0.30
CA LEU A 211 -4.22 4.92 0.79
C LEU A 211 -5.42 4.15 0.25
N VAL A 212 -5.46 2.83 0.44
CA VAL A 212 -6.59 1.99 0.02
C VAL A 212 -7.24 1.37 1.24
N LEU A 213 -8.54 1.59 1.39
CA LEU A 213 -9.37 0.98 2.43
C LEU A 213 -10.38 0.04 1.77
N ARG A 214 -10.38 -1.23 2.16
CA ARG A 214 -11.40 -2.20 1.75
C ARG A 214 -12.32 -2.50 2.92
N LEU A 215 -13.61 -2.38 2.67
CA LEU A 215 -14.66 -2.76 3.62
C LEU A 215 -15.29 -4.04 3.11
N GLN A 216 -15.13 -5.15 3.83
CA GLN A 216 -15.75 -6.42 3.45
C GLN A 216 -16.93 -6.72 4.39
N PRO A 217 -18.14 -6.99 3.87
CA PRO A 217 -19.26 -7.42 4.73
C PRO A 217 -18.88 -8.64 5.55
N PHE A 218 -19.04 -8.57 6.87
CA PHE A 218 -18.75 -9.71 7.76
C PHE A 218 -19.83 -10.79 7.64
N LEU A 219 -21.09 -10.38 7.78
CA LEU A 219 -22.26 -11.24 7.65
C LEU A 219 -23.33 -10.57 6.78
N PRO A 220 -24.11 -11.34 6.01
CA PRO A 220 -25.21 -10.80 5.24
C PRO A 220 -26.18 -9.99 6.13
N ARG A 221 -26.52 -8.78 5.69
CA ARG A 221 -27.49 -7.87 6.36
C ARG A 221 -27.09 -7.38 7.75
N ARG A 222 -25.85 -7.60 8.21
CA ARG A 222 -25.31 -6.96 9.41
C ARG A 222 -24.58 -5.67 9.02
N PRO A 223 -24.67 -4.60 9.82
CA PRO A 223 -24.00 -3.32 9.55
C PRO A 223 -22.53 -3.35 10.02
N GLU A 224 -21.86 -4.49 9.85
CA GLU A 224 -20.53 -4.77 10.38
C GLU A 224 -19.62 -5.26 9.25
N TYR A 225 -18.39 -4.76 9.25
CA TYR A 225 -17.45 -4.89 8.16
C TYR A 225 -16.05 -5.22 8.69
N LEU A 226 -15.36 -6.10 7.97
CA LEU A 226 -13.93 -6.33 8.16
C LEU A 226 -13.17 -5.25 7.39
N LEU A 227 -12.25 -4.59 8.08
CA LEU A 227 -11.42 -3.53 7.52
C LEU A 227 -10.07 -4.09 7.09
N SER A 228 -9.65 -3.73 5.88
CA SER A 228 -8.26 -3.92 5.44
C SER A 228 -7.74 -2.63 4.84
N VAL A 229 -6.53 -2.23 5.20
CA VAL A 229 -5.92 -0.97 4.77
C VAL A 229 -4.53 -1.23 4.21
N TRP A 230 -4.25 -0.66 3.06
CA TRP A 230 -2.94 -0.72 2.41
C TRP A 230 -2.42 0.66 2.08
N LEU A 231 -1.11 0.81 2.17
CA LEU A 231 -0.38 1.95 1.65
C LEU A 231 0.31 1.57 0.34
N GLY A 232 -0.06 2.25 -0.74
CA GLY A 232 0.59 2.14 -2.03
C GLY A 232 1.67 3.20 -2.18
N HIS A 233 2.86 2.81 -2.61
CA HIS A 233 3.91 3.76 -3.00
C HIS A 233 4.31 3.50 -4.45
N GLY A 234 4.19 4.54 -5.29
CA GLY A 234 4.49 4.45 -6.73
C GLY A 234 3.58 3.51 -7.55
N GLY A 235 2.38 3.19 -7.02
CA GLY A 235 1.29 2.56 -7.75
C GLY A 235 1.49 1.09 -8.15
N ARG A 236 2.53 0.42 -7.65
CA ARG A 236 2.82 -0.99 -8.01
C ARG A 236 3.00 -1.92 -6.83
N GLN A 237 3.24 -1.37 -5.64
CA GLN A 237 3.47 -2.14 -4.43
C GLN A 237 2.56 -1.63 -3.31
N TRP A 238 2.10 -2.58 -2.50
CA TRP A 238 1.14 -2.37 -1.43
C TRP A 238 1.73 -2.91 -0.13
N MET A 239 1.83 -2.04 0.87
CA MET A 239 2.21 -2.37 2.23
C MET A 239 0.94 -2.47 3.07
N PRO A 240 0.59 -3.63 3.64
CA PRO A 240 -0.55 -3.75 4.54
C PRO A 240 -0.29 -2.91 5.80
N LEU A 241 -1.23 -2.03 6.13
CA LEU A 241 -1.22 -1.28 7.38
C LEU A 241 -2.08 -1.97 8.44
N VAL A 242 -3.23 -2.49 8.01
CA VAL A 242 -4.20 -3.16 8.88
C VAL A 242 -4.86 -4.29 8.10
N HIS A 243 -5.04 -5.42 8.76
CA HIS A 243 -5.94 -6.49 8.34
C HIS A 243 -6.66 -7.00 9.57
N GLU A 244 -7.94 -6.66 9.71
CA GLU A 244 -8.68 -7.02 10.91
C GLU A 244 -9.56 -8.24 10.71
N ASP A 245 -9.48 -9.12 11.69
CA ASP A 245 -10.38 -10.26 11.83
C ASP A 245 -11.62 -9.91 12.68
N GLU A 246 -11.62 -8.74 13.35
CA GLU A 246 -12.73 -8.27 14.16
C GLU A 246 -13.67 -7.35 13.34
N PRO A 247 -14.98 -7.67 13.31
CA PRO A 247 -15.95 -6.88 12.55
C PRO A 247 -16.26 -5.55 13.26
N GLN A 248 -16.29 -4.46 12.50
CA GLN A 248 -16.54 -3.10 12.99
C GLN A 248 -17.68 -2.42 12.25
N ARG A 249 -18.35 -1.49 12.93
CA ARG A 249 -19.36 -0.61 12.34
C ARG A 249 -18.69 0.55 11.59
N LEU A 250 -19.44 1.16 10.67
CA LEU A 250 -18.93 2.26 9.83
C LEU A 250 -18.48 3.50 10.63
N ASP A 251 -19.15 3.80 11.75
CA ASP A 251 -18.76 4.89 12.66
C ASP A 251 -17.39 4.63 13.31
N GLN A 252 -17.12 3.40 13.72
CA GLN A 252 -15.83 2.99 14.26
C GLN A 252 -14.71 3.05 13.20
N ILE A 253 -15.01 2.60 11.98
CA ILE A 253 -14.06 2.67 10.86
C ILE A 253 -13.76 4.13 10.50
N SER A 254 -14.79 4.98 10.43
CA SER A 254 -14.64 6.41 10.13
C SER A 254 -13.76 7.12 11.15
N ALA A 255 -13.91 6.81 12.44
CA ALA A 255 -13.12 7.42 13.51
C ALA A 255 -11.62 7.11 13.43
N ARG A 256 -11.22 6.09 12.67
CA ARG A 256 -9.82 5.65 12.54
C ARG A 256 -9.12 6.18 11.30
N ILE A 257 -9.80 6.94 10.45
CA ILE A 257 -9.17 7.50 9.26
C ILE A 257 -7.97 8.38 9.62
N ASP A 258 -8.07 9.19 10.67
CA ASP A 258 -6.98 10.07 11.10
C ASP A 258 -5.70 9.27 11.40
N ASP A 259 -5.78 8.10 12.03
CA ASP A 259 -4.63 7.23 12.30
C ASP A 259 -3.93 6.78 11.00
N PHE A 260 -4.71 6.46 9.96
CA PHE A 260 -4.19 6.06 8.66
C PHE A 260 -3.60 7.25 7.90
N LEU A 261 -4.18 8.44 8.03
CA LEU A 261 -3.64 9.68 7.46
C LEU A 261 -2.31 10.06 8.12
N VAL A 262 -2.21 9.93 9.45
CA VAL A 262 -0.95 10.10 10.19
C VAL A 262 0.10 9.13 9.67
N THR A 263 -0.25 7.84 9.53
CA THR A 263 0.65 6.83 8.99
C THR A 263 1.12 7.16 7.56
N ALA A 264 0.20 7.59 6.68
CA ALA A 264 0.55 7.99 5.33
C ALA A 264 1.52 9.20 5.30
N ARG A 265 1.38 10.14 6.25
CA ARG A 265 2.26 11.30 6.38
C ARG A 265 3.70 10.97 6.77
N GLU A 266 3.91 9.82 7.41
CA GLU A 266 5.27 9.34 7.69
C GLU A 266 6.02 8.97 6.39
N TYR A 267 5.29 8.62 5.32
CA TYR A 267 5.84 8.23 4.01
C TYR A 267 5.88 9.40 3.02
N ASP A 268 4.88 10.28 3.07
CA ASP A 268 4.79 11.50 2.25
C ASP A 268 4.21 12.63 3.09
N ARG A 269 5.00 13.68 3.35
CA ARG A 269 4.63 14.75 4.29
C ARG A 269 3.30 15.43 3.94
N ASP A 270 2.95 15.51 2.65
CA ASP A 270 1.71 16.11 2.18
C ASP A 270 0.49 15.17 2.37
N GLY A 271 0.72 13.92 2.82
CA GLY A 271 -0.26 12.87 2.98
C GLY A 271 -0.50 12.09 1.68
N PRO A 272 -1.58 11.28 1.60
CA PRO A 272 -1.87 10.51 0.41
C PRO A 272 -2.30 11.42 -0.75
N SER A 273 -1.78 11.17 -1.96
CA SER A 273 -2.27 11.83 -3.18
C SER A 273 -3.63 11.33 -3.63
N ARG A 274 -4.07 10.17 -3.11
CA ARG A 274 -5.41 9.65 -3.33
C ARG A 274 -5.79 8.67 -2.22
N ILE A 275 -7.06 8.68 -1.85
CA ILE A 275 -7.67 7.71 -0.96
C ILE A 275 -8.71 6.92 -1.75
N GLU A 276 -8.57 5.61 -1.80
CA GLU A 276 -9.46 4.70 -2.53
C GLU A 276 -10.25 3.82 -1.56
N PHE A 277 -11.58 3.89 -1.64
CA PHE A 277 -12.48 3.03 -0.89
C PHE A 277 -12.94 1.89 -1.80
N MET A 278 -12.47 0.68 -1.53
CA MET A 278 -12.98 -0.55 -2.13
C MET A 278 -14.21 -1.02 -1.34
N LEU A 279 -15.39 -0.74 -1.88
CA LEU A 279 -16.68 -0.94 -1.21
C LEU A 279 -17.43 -2.12 -1.83
N PRO A 280 -18.26 -2.82 -1.04
CA PRO A 280 -19.23 -3.78 -1.58
C PRO A 280 -20.31 -2.99 -2.32
N ARG A 281 -20.98 -3.65 -3.26
CA ARG A 281 -21.97 -2.99 -4.12
C ARG A 281 -23.07 -2.26 -3.35
N GLU A 282 -23.52 -2.81 -2.23
CA GLU A 282 -24.53 -2.18 -1.37
C GLU A 282 -24.06 -0.90 -0.66
N LEU A 283 -22.75 -0.64 -0.62
CA LEU A 283 -22.16 0.57 -0.06
C LEU A 283 -21.59 1.50 -1.13
N ILE A 284 -21.80 1.25 -2.42
CA ILE A 284 -21.18 2.05 -3.48
C ILE A 284 -21.57 3.54 -3.40
N ASN A 285 -22.76 3.84 -2.87
CA ASN A 285 -23.25 5.19 -2.65
C ASN A 285 -22.90 5.78 -1.27
N LEU A 286 -22.12 5.10 -0.43
CA LEU A 286 -21.72 5.61 0.89
C LEU A 286 -20.91 6.91 0.75
N PRO A 287 -21.25 8.01 1.45
CA PRO A 287 -20.60 9.31 1.30
C PRO A 287 -19.26 9.37 2.06
N VAL A 288 -18.31 8.51 1.67
CA VAL A 288 -16.97 8.40 2.29
C VAL A 288 -16.16 9.69 2.20
N GLU A 289 -16.39 10.50 1.16
CA GLU A 289 -15.79 11.83 1.02
C GLU A 289 -16.28 12.84 2.06
N GLN A 290 -17.37 12.55 2.76
CA GLN A 290 -17.96 13.43 3.79
C GLN A 290 -17.55 13.04 5.21
N TRP A 291 -16.80 11.96 5.38
CA TRP A 291 -16.30 11.57 6.69
C TRP A 291 -15.40 12.68 7.25
N GLN A 292 -15.63 13.02 8.51
CA GLN A 292 -14.93 14.12 9.16
C GLN A 292 -13.54 13.64 9.60
N VAL A 293 -12.53 14.46 9.32
CA VAL A 293 -11.13 14.21 9.66
C VAL A 293 -10.45 15.49 10.09
N SER A 294 -9.40 15.35 10.89
CA SER A 294 -8.65 16.48 11.44
C SER A 294 -7.28 16.59 10.75
N GLU A 295 -6.99 17.73 10.12
CA GLU A 295 -5.67 17.94 9.51
C GLU A 295 -4.55 18.04 10.56
N SER A 296 -4.88 18.44 11.78
CA SER A 296 -4.00 18.52 12.95
C SER A 296 -4.80 18.26 14.23
N ALA A 297 -4.12 17.86 15.31
CA ALA A 297 -4.77 17.48 16.57
C ALA A 297 -5.71 18.57 17.17
N ASP A 298 -5.44 19.84 16.87
CA ASP A 298 -6.22 20.99 17.37
C ASP A 298 -6.97 21.73 16.24
N GLY A 299 -6.97 21.18 15.03
CA GLY A 299 -7.61 21.79 13.86
C GLY A 299 -9.12 21.54 13.81
N PRO A 300 -9.89 22.37 13.07
CA PRO A 300 -11.29 22.06 12.81
C PRO A 300 -11.42 20.80 11.97
N GLU A 301 -12.41 19.97 12.29
CA GLU A 301 -12.79 18.84 11.45
C GLU A 301 -13.27 19.33 10.08
N GLN A 302 -12.84 18.64 9.03
CA GLN A 302 -13.27 18.90 7.67
C GLN A 302 -13.63 17.59 6.96
N PRO A 303 -14.56 17.62 5.99
CA PRO A 303 -14.82 16.48 5.13
C PRO A 303 -13.54 15.99 4.43
N LEU A 304 -13.31 14.67 4.45
CA LEU A 304 -12.15 14.02 3.84
C LEU A 304 -11.91 14.47 2.39
N GLY A 305 -13.00 14.59 1.62
CA GLY A 305 -12.97 15.00 0.22
C GLY A 305 -12.56 16.44 -0.04
N CYS A 306 -12.52 17.29 0.99
CA CYS A 306 -11.98 18.66 0.90
C CYS A 306 -10.47 18.71 1.14
N LEU A 307 -9.91 17.69 1.80
CA LEU A 307 -8.50 17.57 2.10
C LEU A 307 -7.76 16.74 1.04
N TYR A 308 -8.34 15.62 0.61
CA TYR A 308 -7.69 14.64 -0.26
C TYR A 308 -8.56 14.25 -1.46
N PRO A 309 -7.96 13.80 -2.58
CA PRO A 309 -8.71 13.17 -3.66
C PRO A 309 -9.27 11.83 -3.18
N VAL A 310 -10.60 11.71 -3.12
CA VAL A 310 -11.31 10.50 -2.67
C VAL A 310 -11.99 9.84 -3.84
N VAL A 311 -11.80 8.53 -4.00
CA VAL A 311 -12.47 7.72 -5.02
C VAL A 311 -13.07 6.46 -4.41
N VAL A 312 -14.17 6.01 -5.00
CA VAL A 312 -14.83 4.74 -4.68
C VAL A 312 -14.52 3.71 -5.76
N ARG A 313 -14.47 2.44 -5.36
CA ARG A 313 -14.23 1.28 -6.23
C ARG A 313 -15.18 0.16 -5.84
N ASP A 314 -15.58 -0.64 -6.82
CA ASP A 314 -16.44 -1.80 -6.58
C ASP A 314 -15.59 -3.06 -6.37
N GLN A 315 -15.62 -3.61 -5.16
CA GLN A 315 -14.86 -4.82 -4.86
C GLN A 315 -15.44 -6.07 -5.55
N ASP A 316 -16.71 -6.04 -5.96
CA ASP A 316 -17.42 -7.22 -6.46
C ASP A 316 -17.17 -7.48 -7.95
N ARG A 317 -16.73 -6.48 -8.73
CA ARG A 317 -16.47 -6.65 -10.18
C ARG A 317 -15.43 -7.71 -10.49
N GLN A 318 -14.49 -7.94 -9.57
CA GLN A 318 -13.46 -8.96 -9.78
C GLN A 318 -14.02 -10.39 -9.71
N ARG A 319 -15.19 -10.58 -9.07
CA ARG A 319 -15.84 -11.87 -8.84
C ARG A 319 -16.63 -12.36 -10.05
N ASP A 320 -17.16 -11.45 -10.87
CA ASP A 320 -17.88 -11.77 -12.10
C ASP A 320 -16.96 -11.72 -13.32
N PRO A 321 -16.66 -12.86 -13.99
CA PRO A 321 -15.74 -12.91 -15.11
C PRO A 321 -16.18 -12.08 -16.33
N ASP A 322 -17.48 -11.94 -16.58
CA ASP A 322 -17.99 -11.24 -17.76
C ASP A 322 -17.95 -9.74 -17.54
N VAL A 323 -18.39 -9.28 -16.36
CA VAL A 323 -18.23 -7.87 -15.94
C VAL A 323 -16.76 -7.48 -15.91
N ARG A 324 -15.88 -8.33 -15.37
CA ARG A 324 -14.43 -8.09 -15.35
C ARG A 324 -13.87 -7.90 -16.76
N ARG A 325 -14.21 -8.78 -17.71
CA ARG A 325 -13.74 -8.67 -19.10
C ARG A 325 -14.19 -7.36 -19.76
N LEU A 326 -15.45 -6.98 -19.56
CA LEU A 326 -16.00 -5.73 -20.08
C LEU A 326 -15.29 -4.52 -19.50
N TRP A 327 -15.11 -4.52 -18.18
CA TRP A 327 -14.41 -3.47 -17.45
C TRP A 327 -12.94 -3.34 -17.89
N GLU A 328 -12.18 -4.42 -17.99
CA GLU A 328 -10.79 -4.42 -18.49
C GLU A 328 -10.69 -3.91 -19.93
N ALA A 329 -11.64 -4.29 -20.80
CA ALA A 329 -11.69 -3.80 -22.17
C ALA A 329 -11.97 -2.29 -22.20
N LYS A 330 -12.97 -1.81 -21.44
CA LYS A 330 -13.30 -0.40 -21.35
C LYS A 330 -12.17 0.43 -20.75
N TRP A 331 -11.49 -0.08 -19.72
CA TRP A 331 -10.33 0.59 -19.14
C TRP A 331 -9.19 0.74 -20.15
N ARG A 332 -8.85 -0.31 -20.91
CA ARG A 332 -7.83 -0.21 -21.96
C ARG A 332 -8.20 0.83 -23.02
N ARG A 333 -9.46 0.88 -23.45
CA ARG A 333 -9.95 1.92 -24.38
C ARG A 333 -9.81 3.31 -23.76
N LEU A 334 -10.22 3.46 -22.50
CA LEU A 334 -10.08 4.71 -21.74
C LEU A 334 -8.63 5.19 -21.64
N ARG A 335 -7.62 4.31 -21.64
CA ARG A 335 -6.20 4.72 -21.58
C ARG A 335 -5.56 5.02 -22.93
N HIS A 336 -6.03 4.38 -24.00
CA HIS A 336 -5.31 4.38 -25.28
C HIS A 336 -6.07 5.08 -26.42
N GLU A 337 -7.36 5.34 -26.25
CA GLU A 337 -8.19 6.00 -27.26
C GLU A 337 -8.46 7.46 -26.89
N HIS A 338 -8.61 8.32 -27.90
CA HIS A 338 -9.17 9.65 -27.72
C HIS A 338 -10.67 9.51 -27.49
N LEU A 339 -11.17 10.04 -26.38
CA LEU A 339 -12.60 9.96 -26.07
C LEU A 339 -13.34 11.07 -26.80
N ASP A 340 -14.47 10.72 -27.41
CA ASP A 340 -15.42 11.68 -27.92
C ASP A 340 -16.62 11.83 -26.97
N ALA A 341 -17.51 12.77 -27.28
CA ALA A 341 -18.72 12.99 -26.50
C ALA A 341 -19.64 11.75 -26.42
N SER A 342 -19.53 10.81 -27.36
CA SER A 342 -20.32 9.57 -27.39
C SER A 342 -19.85 8.54 -26.34
N SER A 343 -18.62 8.72 -25.83
CA SER A 343 -18.02 7.88 -24.79
C SER A 343 -18.52 8.23 -23.37
N SER A 344 -19.27 9.33 -23.23
CA SER A 344 -19.83 9.79 -21.96
C SER A 344 -21.35 9.77 -21.99
N LEU A 345 -21.98 9.18 -20.98
CA LEU A 345 -23.43 9.13 -20.84
C LEU A 345 -23.87 9.94 -19.62
N LEU A 346 -24.87 10.80 -19.83
CA LEU A 346 -25.55 11.51 -18.76
C LEU A 346 -26.91 10.86 -18.51
N LEU A 347 -27.19 10.57 -17.26
CA LEU A 347 -28.47 10.04 -16.79
C LEU A 347 -29.02 10.90 -15.66
N ASP A 348 -30.34 10.93 -15.60
CA ASP A 348 -31.10 11.61 -14.58
C ASP A 348 -31.91 10.55 -13.84
N ALA A 349 -31.51 10.26 -12.61
CA ALA A 349 -32.13 9.27 -11.75
C ALA A 349 -33.44 9.79 -11.12
N GLU A 350 -33.80 11.07 -11.27
CA GLU A 350 -35.15 11.54 -10.91
C GLU A 350 -36.19 11.06 -11.94
N HIS A 351 -35.75 10.66 -13.12
CA HIS A 351 -36.59 10.07 -14.16
C HIS A 351 -36.41 8.55 -14.17
N PRO A 352 -37.36 7.76 -13.64
CA PRO A 352 -37.23 6.31 -13.62
C PRO A 352 -37.10 5.79 -15.05
N ALA A 353 -35.93 5.23 -15.37
CA ALA A 353 -35.82 4.32 -16.50
C ALA A 353 -36.67 3.07 -16.21
N SER A 354 -37.03 2.33 -17.25
CA SER A 354 -37.82 1.10 -17.18
C SER A 354 -37.15 -0.08 -16.43
N GLY A 355 -36.15 0.19 -15.58
CA GLY A 355 -35.42 -0.76 -14.74
C GLY A 355 -34.01 -1.05 -15.25
N ARG A 356 -33.24 -1.82 -14.46
CA ARG A 356 -31.85 -2.21 -14.76
C ARG A 356 -31.67 -2.87 -16.13
N HIS A 357 -32.64 -3.69 -16.56
CA HIS A 357 -32.60 -4.37 -17.86
C HIS A 357 -32.52 -3.41 -19.05
N ASP A 358 -33.06 -2.20 -18.93
CA ASP A 358 -33.02 -1.18 -19.99
C ASP A 358 -31.84 -0.22 -19.84
N LEU A 359 -31.31 -0.06 -18.62
CA LEU A 359 -30.16 0.79 -18.33
C LEU A 359 -28.85 0.17 -18.79
N VAL A 360 -28.63 -1.12 -18.54
CA VAL A 360 -27.36 -1.80 -18.89
C VAL A 360 -27.03 -1.68 -20.39
N PRO A 361 -27.94 -2.00 -21.33
CA PRO A 361 -27.66 -1.85 -22.76
C PRO A 361 -27.33 -0.42 -23.17
N ARG A 362 -27.94 0.59 -22.52
CA ARG A 362 -27.68 2.01 -22.79
C ARG A 362 -26.28 2.43 -22.32
N MET A 363 -25.78 1.84 -21.24
CA MET A 363 -24.46 2.11 -20.65
C MET A 363 -23.34 1.25 -21.27
N MET A 364 -23.68 0.21 -22.05
CA MET A 364 -22.69 -0.64 -22.71
C MET A 364 -21.63 0.10 -23.53
N PRO A 365 -21.95 1.10 -24.37
CA PRO A 365 -20.92 1.86 -25.09
C PRO A 365 -20.17 2.87 -24.21
N ALA A 366 -20.72 3.25 -23.05
CA ALA A 366 -20.20 4.33 -22.23
C ALA A 366 -18.91 3.94 -21.49
N LEU A 367 -17.94 4.85 -21.49
CA LEU A 367 -16.70 4.77 -20.71
C LEU A 367 -16.76 5.64 -19.46
N THR A 368 -17.58 6.70 -19.49
CA THR A 368 -17.89 7.53 -18.33
C THR A 368 -19.39 7.67 -18.19
N VAL A 369 -19.92 7.57 -16.98
CA VAL A 369 -21.34 7.86 -16.68
C VAL A 369 -21.44 8.97 -15.64
N LEU A 370 -22.29 9.97 -15.89
CA LEU A 370 -22.78 10.87 -14.85
C LEU A 370 -24.22 10.50 -14.50
N VAL A 371 -24.51 10.34 -13.22
CA VAL A 371 -25.88 10.18 -12.72
C VAL A 371 -26.24 11.39 -11.86
N ALA A 372 -27.24 12.16 -12.25
CA ALA A 372 -27.81 13.20 -11.42
C ALA A 372 -29.03 12.64 -10.68
N GLY A 373 -29.12 12.78 -9.35
CA GLY A 373 -30.34 12.41 -8.63
C GLY A 373 -30.22 12.56 -7.13
N THR A 374 -31.32 12.90 -6.46
CA THR A 374 -31.36 12.92 -4.99
C THR A 374 -31.47 11.52 -4.42
N ALA A 375 -30.62 11.18 -3.47
CA ALA A 375 -30.73 9.93 -2.73
C ALA A 375 -30.00 10.04 -1.39
N ALA A 376 -30.69 9.74 -0.29
CA ALA A 376 -30.01 9.45 0.97
C ALA A 376 -29.37 8.06 0.85
N TRP A 377 -28.10 7.91 1.23
CA TRP A 377 -27.40 6.63 1.09
C TRP A 377 -28.05 5.48 1.88
N GLU A 378 -28.86 5.80 2.89
CA GLU A 378 -29.61 4.84 3.72
C GLU A 378 -30.82 4.22 2.97
N ASP A 379 -31.30 4.87 1.90
CA ASP A 379 -32.47 4.45 1.13
C ASP A 379 -32.12 3.34 0.12
N ARG A 380 -31.96 2.13 0.64
CA ARG A 380 -31.70 0.95 -0.19
C ARG A 380 -32.83 0.74 -1.20
N GLY A 381 -32.48 0.70 -2.49
CA GLY A 381 -33.42 0.51 -3.60
C GLY A 381 -33.94 1.81 -4.21
N ASP A 382 -33.29 2.94 -3.93
CA ASP A 382 -33.53 4.17 -4.67
C ASP A 382 -33.08 4.06 -6.14
N THR A 383 -33.60 4.97 -6.97
CA THR A 383 -33.30 4.99 -8.41
C THR A 383 -31.83 5.29 -8.70
N LEU A 384 -31.11 6.01 -7.83
CA LEU A 384 -29.69 6.29 -8.00
C LEU A 384 -28.87 5.00 -7.89
N GLN A 385 -29.10 4.19 -6.85
CA GLN A 385 -28.44 2.92 -6.62
C GLN A 385 -28.66 1.97 -7.81
N GLU A 386 -29.87 1.90 -8.37
CA GLU A 386 -30.13 1.10 -9.58
C GLU A 386 -29.30 1.55 -10.79
N HIS A 387 -29.12 2.86 -10.98
CA HIS A 387 -28.30 3.41 -12.04
C HIS A 387 -26.81 3.10 -11.83
N LEU A 388 -26.32 3.23 -10.59
CA LEU A 388 -24.94 2.89 -10.25
C LEU A 388 -24.70 1.39 -10.50
N GLU A 389 -25.59 0.51 -10.02
CA GLU A 389 -25.48 -0.94 -10.22
C GLU A 389 -25.50 -1.34 -11.70
N ALA A 390 -26.41 -0.75 -12.50
CA ALA A 390 -26.45 -0.99 -13.94
C ALA A 390 -25.16 -0.54 -14.64
N ALA A 391 -24.56 0.58 -14.22
CA ALA A 391 -23.31 1.05 -14.78
C ALA A 391 -22.12 0.16 -14.36
N LEU A 392 -22.15 -0.39 -13.14
CA LEU A 392 -21.19 -1.41 -12.70
C LEU A 392 -21.31 -2.69 -13.52
N GLU A 393 -22.52 -3.19 -13.76
CA GLU A 393 -22.77 -4.35 -14.64
C GLU A 393 -22.34 -4.10 -16.08
N ALA A 394 -22.51 -2.87 -16.55
CA ALA A 394 -22.04 -2.46 -17.86
C ALA A 394 -20.51 -2.28 -17.94
N GLY A 395 -19.76 -2.52 -16.86
CA GLY A 395 -18.30 -2.41 -16.81
C GLY A 395 -17.77 -0.97 -16.93
N VAL A 396 -18.59 0.04 -16.61
CA VAL A 396 -18.20 1.46 -16.72
C VAL A 396 -17.06 1.77 -15.75
N PRO A 397 -15.87 2.23 -16.20
CA PRO A 397 -14.72 2.44 -15.33
C PRO A 397 -14.74 3.76 -14.52
N ILE A 398 -15.40 4.80 -15.02
CA ILE A 398 -15.50 6.09 -14.35
C ILE A 398 -16.97 6.47 -14.20
N MET A 399 -17.39 6.76 -12.98
CA MET A 399 -18.73 7.28 -12.72
C MET A 399 -18.67 8.49 -11.80
N LEU A 400 -19.51 9.47 -12.07
CA LEU A 400 -19.75 10.58 -11.16
C LEU A 400 -21.23 10.63 -10.83
N TRP A 401 -21.55 10.97 -9.59
CA TRP A 401 -22.94 11.24 -9.23
C TRP A 401 -23.02 12.27 -8.11
N ASP A 402 -24.10 13.04 -8.13
CA ASP A 402 -24.36 14.09 -7.16
C ASP A 402 -25.57 13.67 -6.31
N ARG A 403 -25.37 13.46 -5.00
CA ARG A 403 -26.44 13.06 -4.08
C ARG A 403 -27.39 14.19 -3.72
N GLY A 404 -27.01 15.44 -4.00
CA GLY A 404 -27.79 16.65 -3.71
C GLY A 404 -28.88 16.97 -4.74
N GLY A 405 -29.02 16.19 -5.81
CA GLY A 405 -30.07 16.37 -6.83
C GLY A 405 -29.96 17.64 -7.68
N GLY A 406 -28.76 18.16 -7.87
CA GLY A 406 -28.59 19.42 -8.58
C GLY A 406 -28.70 19.25 -10.11
N SER A 407 -29.76 19.79 -10.73
CA SER A 407 -29.81 20.08 -12.19
C SER A 407 -28.59 20.88 -12.71
N ARG A 408 -27.85 21.51 -11.79
CA ARG A 408 -26.63 22.27 -12.04
C ARG A 408 -25.37 21.40 -12.10
N SER A 409 -25.31 20.26 -11.43
CA SER A 409 -24.22 19.27 -11.50
C SER A 409 -24.17 18.61 -12.89
N THR A 410 -25.36 18.37 -13.45
CA THR A 410 -25.58 17.97 -14.84
C THR A 410 -25.00 18.96 -15.86
N ARG A 411 -25.27 20.27 -15.66
CA ARG A 411 -24.73 21.34 -16.51
C ARG A 411 -23.21 21.40 -16.40
N TYR A 412 -22.70 21.34 -15.18
CA TYR A 412 -21.28 21.41 -14.89
C TYR A 412 -20.49 20.24 -15.53
N PHE A 413 -21.00 19.01 -15.45
CA PHE A 413 -20.39 17.87 -16.13
C PHE A 413 -20.27 18.11 -17.63
N LYS A 414 -21.33 18.61 -18.26
CA LYS A 414 -21.34 18.90 -19.70
C LYS A 414 -20.37 20.01 -20.09
N GLU A 415 -20.31 21.09 -19.30
CA GLU A 415 -19.58 22.30 -19.67
C GLU A 415 -18.10 22.28 -19.26
N ARG A 416 -17.73 21.50 -18.23
CA ARG A 416 -16.38 21.52 -17.64
C ARG A 416 -15.72 20.15 -17.60
N LEU A 417 -16.42 19.13 -17.13
CA LEU A 417 -15.81 17.83 -16.86
C LEU A 417 -15.67 16.96 -18.12
N ALA A 418 -16.68 16.94 -18.99
CA ALA A 418 -16.66 16.17 -20.24
C ALA A 418 -15.51 16.60 -21.20
N PRO A 419 -15.21 17.91 -21.36
CA PRO A 419 -14.01 18.35 -22.09
C PRO A 419 -12.69 17.90 -21.45
N GLU A 420 -12.58 17.90 -20.12
CA GLU A 420 -11.38 17.42 -19.41
C GLU A 420 -11.20 15.90 -19.56
N LEU A 421 -12.30 15.14 -19.55
CA LEU A 421 -12.28 13.69 -19.79
C LEU A 421 -11.90 13.31 -21.23
N ALA A 422 -12.09 14.21 -22.20
CA ALA A 422 -11.67 13.98 -23.59
C ALA A 422 -10.14 14.02 -23.75
N ASP A 423 -9.43 14.72 -22.86
CA ASP A 423 -7.98 14.81 -22.83
C ASP A 423 -7.34 13.66 -22.02
N GLU A 424 -6.20 13.11 -22.47
CA GLU A 424 -5.46 12.08 -21.72
C GLU A 424 -4.94 12.61 -20.39
N GLY A 425 -4.40 13.83 -20.39
CA GLY A 425 -3.94 14.49 -19.18
C GLY A 425 -5.07 14.89 -18.23
N GLY A 426 -6.24 15.24 -18.77
CA GLY A 426 -7.42 15.58 -17.97
C GLY A 426 -8.02 14.36 -17.25
N ARG A 427 -8.13 13.20 -17.91
CA ARG A 427 -8.58 11.93 -17.29
C ARG A 427 -7.77 11.61 -16.04
N ALA A 428 -6.46 11.49 -16.16
CA ALA A 428 -5.59 11.10 -15.03
C ALA A 428 -5.64 12.10 -13.84
N ARG A 429 -6.03 13.35 -14.10
CA ARG A 429 -6.15 14.41 -13.07
C ARG A 429 -7.55 14.52 -12.48
N LEU A 430 -8.53 13.74 -12.93
CA LEU A 430 -9.91 13.89 -12.51
C LEU A 430 -10.11 13.85 -10.97
N PRO A 431 -9.52 12.91 -10.20
CA PRO A 431 -9.66 12.92 -8.74
C PRO A 431 -9.17 14.23 -8.10
N HIS A 432 -8.03 14.76 -8.57
CA HIS A 432 -7.48 16.03 -8.09
C HIS A 432 -8.33 17.22 -8.52
N THR A 433 -8.93 17.13 -9.71
CA THR A 433 -9.81 18.16 -10.24
C THR A 433 -11.05 18.29 -9.36
N ILE A 434 -11.66 17.18 -8.94
CA ILE A 434 -12.79 17.17 -7.98
C ILE A 434 -12.38 17.78 -6.63
N LEU A 435 -11.20 17.43 -6.12
CA LEU A 435 -10.67 18.03 -4.89
C LEU A 435 -10.55 19.55 -5.01
N ASP A 436 -9.95 20.05 -6.10
CA ASP A 436 -9.79 21.48 -6.34
C ASP A 436 -11.15 22.20 -6.37
N PHE A 437 -12.19 21.57 -6.93
CA PHE A 437 -13.54 22.13 -6.91
C PHE A 437 -14.14 22.20 -5.52
N ARG A 438 -14.00 21.15 -4.71
CA ARG A 438 -14.45 21.17 -3.31
C ARG A 438 -13.75 22.25 -2.52
N ARG A 439 -12.42 22.36 -2.64
CA ARG A 439 -11.61 23.40 -1.98
C ARG A 439 -12.02 24.82 -2.38
N ARG A 440 -12.26 25.08 -3.67
CA ARG A 440 -12.70 26.41 -4.14
C ARG A 440 -14.11 26.78 -3.68
N SER A 441 -14.92 25.78 -3.37
CA SER A 441 -16.31 25.98 -2.95
C SER A 441 -16.43 26.13 -1.44
N ALA A 442 -15.46 25.61 -0.66
CA ALA A 442 -15.39 25.79 0.78
C ALA A 442 -15.38 27.29 1.15
N GLY A 443 -16.47 27.75 1.79
CA GLY A 443 -16.64 29.14 2.24
C GLY A 443 -17.50 30.03 1.33
N LEU A 444 -17.98 29.54 0.19
CA LEU A 444 -19.00 30.23 -0.63
C LEU A 444 -20.40 29.75 -0.21
N GLU A 445 -21.46 30.55 -0.44
CA GLU A 445 -22.86 30.05 -0.33
C GLU A 445 -23.09 28.80 -1.21
N ASP A 446 -22.23 28.65 -2.22
CA ASP A 446 -22.14 27.56 -3.16
C ASP A 446 -21.31 26.35 -2.68
N ALA A 447 -20.84 26.33 -1.43
CA ALA A 447 -20.02 25.25 -0.87
C ALA A 447 -20.67 23.87 -0.99
N ARG A 448 -22.01 23.81 -0.93
CA ARG A 448 -22.77 22.57 -1.09
C ARG A 448 -22.74 22.01 -2.51
N ARG A 449 -22.36 22.79 -3.53
CA ARG A 449 -22.43 22.40 -4.95
C ARG A 449 -21.59 21.18 -5.32
N PHE A 450 -20.50 20.91 -4.60
CA PHE A 450 -19.58 19.81 -4.90
C PHE A 450 -19.26 18.92 -3.69
N ALA A 451 -19.87 19.23 -2.54
CA ALA A 451 -19.73 18.44 -1.32
C ALA A 451 -20.37 17.05 -1.46
N ASP A 452 -21.44 16.96 -2.25
CA ASP A 452 -22.22 15.73 -2.46
C ASP A 452 -21.83 14.95 -3.72
N LEU A 453 -20.84 15.45 -4.48
CA LEU A 453 -20.33 14.80 -5.69
C LEU A 453 -19.43 13.63 -5.30
N ALA A 454 -19.78 12.41 -5.68
CA ALA A 454 -18.92 11.24 -5.57
C ALA A 454 -18.30 10.84 -6.91
N LEU A 455 -17.15 10.18 -6.81
CA LEU A 455 -16.39 9.68 -7.95
C LEU A 455 -16.06 8.21 -7.74
N LEU A 456 -16.55 7.36 -8.66
CA LEU A 456 -15.99 6.05 -8.87
C LEU A 456 -14.89 6.14 -9.94
N TRP A 457 -13.71 5.62 -9.58
CA TRP A 457 -12.55 5.52 -10.45
C TRP A 457 -11.94 4.14 -10.24
N ASP A 458 -12.19 3.22 -11.17
CA ASP A 458 -11.83 1.82 -10.97
C ASP A 458 -10.87 1.31 -12.04
N ASP A 459 -9.60 1.20 -11.67
CA ASP A 459 -8.50 0.70 -12.51
C ASP A 459 -8.24 -0.79 -12.22
N PRO A 460 -8.51 -1.72 -13.16
CA PRO A 460 -8.31 -3.15 -12.97
C PRO A 460 -6.86 -3.56 -12.72
N GLU A 461 -5.88 -2.73 -13.09
CA GLU A 461 -4.45 -2.99 -12.92
C GLU A 461 -3.91 -2.46 -11.59
N HIS A 462 -4.72 -1.67 -10.86
CA HIS A 462 -4.33 -1.06 -9.59
C HIS A 462 -5.06 -1.76 -8.45
N SER A 463 -4.58 -2.90 -7.94
CA SER A 463 -5.24 -3.56 -6.81
C SER A 463 -4.26 -4.18 -5.81
N PRO A 464 -4.40 -3.88 -4.49
CA PRO A 464 -3.62 -4.56 -3.45
C PRO A 464 -3.93 -6.04 -3.31
N VAL A 465 -5.11 -6.48 -3.76
CA VAL A 465 -5.57 -7.88 -3.62
C VAL A 465 -4.86 -8.82 -4.62
N GLN A 466 -4.41 -8.30 -5.76
CA GLN A 466 -3.76 -9.11 -6.81
C GLN A 466 -2.24 -9.28 -6.63
N ALA A 467 -1.59 -8.41 -5.83
CA ALA A 467 -0.13 -8.37 -5.68
C ALA A 467 0.47 -9.50 -4.81
N GLY A 468 -0.36 -10.42 -4.30
CA GLY A 468 0.06 -11.62 -3.58
C GLY A 468 0.00 -11.49 -2.06
N GLY A 469 -0.69 -12.45 -1.42
CA GLY A 469 -0.53 -12.72 0.00
C GLY A 469 -1.73 -13.35 0.71
N PHE A 470 -2.97 -13.04 0.32
CA PHE A 470 -4.11 -13.44 1.14
C PHE A 470 -5.27 -13.96 0.30
N HIS A 471 -5.42 -15.29 0.29
CA HIS A 471 -6.69 -15.92 -0.02
C HIS A 471 -7.69 -15.49 1.06
N ALA A 472 -8.78 -14.84 0.65
CA ALA A 472 -9.95 -14.76 1.52
C ALA A 472 -10.32 -16.20 1.95
N PRO A 473 -10.66 -16.44 3.23
CA PRO A 473 -11.35 -17.67 3.56
C PRO A 473 -12.63 -17.71 2.72
N LEU A 474 -12.83 -18.83 2.02
CA LEU A 474 -14.05 -19.13 1.29
C LEU A 474 -15.28 -19.12 2.21
#